data_AF-A0A9D9N8U4-F1
#
_entry.id   AF-A0A9D9N8U4-F1
#
_cell.length_a   1.000
_cell.length_b   1.000
_cell.length_c   1.000
_cell.angle_alpha   90.00
_cell.angle_beta   90.00
_cell.angle_gamma   90.00
#
_symmetry.space_group_name_H-M   'P 1'
#
loop_
_entity.id
_entity.type
_entity.pdbx_description
1 polymer ?
#
loop_
_entity_poly.entity_id
_entity_poly.type
_entity_poly.pdbx_seq_one_letter_code
_entity_poly.pdbx_strand_id
1 'polypeptide(L)'
;MAVAAEGGIYTIDYILNNPVVGGEIGAECLPGCDWISNLVPEDGKLSFTAAANISDTIRTTSIVITYSYPDGEASCDVTVTQEAGQTQPSGAFALSVSGIKAASAFCQVTPEDNTMSFITMTVEQ
;
A
#
# COMPACT_ATOMS: atom_id res chain seq x y z
N MET A 1 -10.15 -1.74 1.61
CA MET A 1 -8.75 -1.84 2.06
C MET A 1 -8.16 -0.44 2.16
N ALA A 2 -7.36 -0.17 3.20
CA ALA A 2 -6.68 1.11 3.36
C ALA A 2 -5.24 1.05 2.83
N VAL A 3 -4.82 2.08 2.12
CA VAL A 3 -3.51 2.26 1.51
C VAL A 3 -2.89 3.52 2.08
N ALA A 4 -1.60 3.45 2.42
CA ALA A 4 -0.88 4.57 2.98
C ALA A 4 -0.67 5.66 1.91
N ALA A 5 -0.53 6.92 2.35
CA ALA A 5 -0.35 8.03 1.43
C ALA A 5 0.94 7.93 0.60
N GLU A 6 1.98 7.26 1.13
CA GLU A 6 3.23 6.99 0.43
C GLU A 6 3.06 6.01 -0.75
N GLY A 7 1.94 5.29 -0.79
CA GLY A 7 1.74 4.19 -1.73
C GLY A 7 2.66 3.01 -1.44
N GLY A 8 2.85 2.16 -2.45
CA GLY A 8 3.67 0.96 -2.35
C GLY A 8 3.05 -0.24 -3.06
N ILE A 9 3.65 -1.40 -2.83
CA ILE A 9 3.15 -2.68 -3.34
C ILE A 9 2.18 -3.26 -2.30
N TYR A 10 1.00 -3.62 -2.77
CA TYR A 10 -0.05 -4.22 -1.97
C TYR A 10 -0.45 -5.57 -2.55
N THR A 11 -0.75 -6.51 -1.66
CA THR A 11 -1.26 -7.82 -2.02
C THR A 11 -2.59 -8.02 -1.30
N ILE A 12 -3.59 -8.43 -2.06
CA ILE A 12 -4.91 -8.82 -1.55
C ILE A 12 -5.02 -10.33 -1.70
N ASP A 13 -5.11 -11.04 -0.59
CA ASP A 13 -5.44 -12.46 -0.61
C ASP A 13 -6.96 -12.63 -0.83
N TYR A 14 -7.33 -13.55 -1.70
CA TYR A 14 -8.72 -13.94 -1.91
C TYR A 14 -8.84 -15.47 -2.04
N ILE A 15 -10.04 -15.99 -1.83
CA ILE A 15 -10.29 -17.43 -1.91
C ILE A 15 -11.13 -17.70 -3.13
N LEU A 16 -10.55 -18.43 -4.09
CA LEU A 16 -11.29 -18.98 -5.22
C LEU A 16 -11.84 -20.35 -4.82
N ASN A 17 -13.15 -20.42 -4.56
CA ASN A 17 -13.80 -21.68 -4.22
C ASN A 17 -14.15 -22.45 -5.49
N ASN A 18 -13.75 -23.73 -5.53
CA ASN A 18 -14.03 -24.66 -6.63
C ASN A 18 -13.53 -24.15 -8.00
N PRO A 19 -12.22 -23.91 -8.19
CA PRO A 19 -11.67 -23.50 -9.47
C PRO A 19 -11.95 -24.55 -10.55
N VAL A 20 -12.48 -24.09 -11.69
CA VAL A 20 -12.76 -24.90 -12.88
C VAL A 20 -11.49 -25.01 -13.73
N VAL A 21 -11.20 -26.20 -14.27
CA VAL A 21 -10.07 -26.41 -15.19
C VAL A 21 -10.25 -25.53 -16.43
N GLY A 22 -9.24 -24.73 -16.75
CA GLY A 22 -9.27 -23.79 -17.87
C GLY A 22 -9.99 -22.47 -17.56
N GLY A 23 -10.29 -22.18 -16.29
CA GLY A 23 -10.69 -20.83 -15.89
C GLY A 23 -9.53 -19.85 -15.91
N GLU A 24 -9.83 -18.61 -16.24
CA GLU A 24 -8.89 -17.50 -16.32
C GLU A 24 -9.25 -16.45 -15.27
N ILE A 25 -8.23 -15.91 -14.61
CA ILE A 25 -8.38 -14.81 -13.67
C ILE A 25 -7.94 -13.51 -14.33
N GLY A 26 -8.86 -12.55 -14.32
CA GLY A 26 -8.63 -11.17 -14.72
C GLY A 26 -8.80 -10.24 -13.54
N ALA A 27 -8.13 -9.09 -13.60
CA ALA A 27 -8.41 -7.99 -12.69
C ALA A 27 -8.38 -6.70 -13.50
N GLU A 28 -9.40 -5.88 -13.28
CA GLU A 28 -9.56 -4.60 -13.94
C GLU A 28 -9.82 -3.54 -12.89
N CYS A 29 -9.23 -2.37 -13.07
CA CYS A 29 -9.55 -1.25 -12.20
C CYS A 29 -10.62 -0.37 -12.81
N LEU A 30 -11.59 0.04 -12.01
CA LEU A 30 -12.66 0.94 -12.43
C LEU A 30 -12.10 2.34 -12.81
N PRO A 31 -12.88 3.16 -13.54
CA PRO A 31 -12.46 4.52 -13.90
C PRO A 31 -12.02 5.34 -12.67
N GLY A 32 -10.92 6.11 -12.80
CA GLY A 32 -10.33 6.87 -11.69
C GLY A 32 -9.20 6.15 -10.95
N CYS A 33 -8.61 5.15 -11.60
CA CYS A 33 -7.56 4.29 -11.04
C CYS A 33 -6.16 4.57 -11.59
N ASP A 34 -5.91 5.77 -12.08
CA ASP A 34 -4.63 6.16 -12.73
C ASP A 34 -3.40 6.03 -11.80
N TRP A 35 -3.66 5.92 -10.50
CA TRP A 35 -2.66 5.77 -9.45
C TRP A 35 -2.37 4.32 -9.08
N ILE A 36 -3.09 3.34 -9.64
CA ILE A 36 -2.79 1.91 -9.47
C ILE A 36 -2.20 1.38 -10.77
N SER A 37 -1.13 0.60 -10.64
CA SER A 37 -0.41 -0.02 -11.74
C SER A 37 0.03 -1.44 -11.38
N ASN A 38 0.52 -2.19 -12.38
CA ASN A 38 0.99 -3.57 -12.20
C ASN A 38 -0.05 -4.46 -11.52
N LEU A 39 -1.28 -4.45 -12.02
CA LEU A 39 -2.33 -5.34 -11.56
C LEU A 39 -1.99 -6.76 -12.04
N VAL A 40 -1.58 -7.62 -11.11
CA VAL A 40 -1.20 -9.02 -11.38
C VAL A 40 -2.13 -9.93 -10.58
N PRO A 41 -3.22 -10.40 -11.19
CA PRO A 41 -4.06 -11.44 -10.59
C PRO A 41 -3.36 -12.80 -10.68
N GLU A 42 -3.31 -13.53 -9.59
CA GLU A 42 -2.80 -14.90 -9.48
C GLU A 42 -3.77 -15.75 -8.65
N ASP A 43 -3.68 -17.07 -8.72
CA ASP A 43 -4.56 -17.94 -7.95
C ASP A 43 -4.49 -17.66 -6.44
N GLY A 44 -5.57 -17.08 -5.92
CA GLY A 44 -5.74 -16.75 -4.51
C GLY A 44 -5.10 -15.44 -4.04
N LYS A 45 -4.50 -14.65 -4.94
CA LYS A 45 -3.92 -13.34 -4.58
C LYS A 45 -3.92 -12.36 -5.75
N LEU A 46 -4.12 -11.09 -5.44
CA LEU A 46 -3.99 -9.98 -6.38
C LEU A 46 -2.89 -9.05 -5.90
N SER A 47 -1.85 -8.85 -6.71
CA SER A 47 -0.81 -7.87 -6.43
C SER A 47 -1.00 -6.62 -7.27
N PHE A 48 -0.80 -5.45 -6.67
CA PHE A 48 -0.84 -4.18 -7.37
C PHE A 48 0.10 -3.16 -6.73
N THR A 49 0.48 -2.15 -7.50
CA THR A 49 1.29 -1.02 -7.04
C THR A 49 0.43 0.22 -6.98
N ALA A 50 0.27 0.81 -5.80
CA ALA A 50 -0.35 2.12 -5.63
C ALA A 50 0.73 3.21 -5.61
N ALA A 51 0.57 4.23 -6.43
CA ALA A 51 1.40 5.43 -6.40
C ALA A 51 1.12 6.25 -5.12
N ALA A 52 2.09 7.06 -4.71
CA ALA A 52 1.89 8.01 -3.62
C ALA A 52 0.75 8.98 -3.93
N ASN A 53 -0.04 9.31 -2.91
CA ASN A 53 -1.02 10.39 -2.96
C ASN A 53 -0.34 11.67 -2.47
N ILE A 54 -0.16 12.64 -3.37
CA ILE A 54 0.40 13.96 -3.05
C ILE A 54 -0.67 15.01 -2.77
N SER A 55 -1.95 14.64 -2.91
CA SER A 55 -3.09 15.51 -2.62
C SER A 55 -3.41 15.49 -1.13
N ASP A 56 -3.91 16.59 -0.59
CA ASP A 56 -4.44 16.69 0.78
C ASP A 56 -5.84 16.04 0.94
N THR A 57 -6.30 15.36 -0.11
CA THR A 57 -7.58 14.66 -0.15
C THR A 57 -7.40 13.15 -0.23
N ILE A 58 -8.26 12.43 0.49
CA ILE A 58 -8.39 10.97 0.37
C ILE A 58 -8.90 10.64 -1.03
N ARG A 59 -8.35 9.59 -1.66
CA ARG A 59 -8.84 9.05 -2.93
C ARG A 59 -9.25 7.59 -2.80
N THR A 60 -10.30 7.22 -3.51
CA THR A 60 -10.85 5.86 -3.48
C THR A 60 -11.05 5.37 -4.90
N THR A 61 -10.75 4.10 -5.13
CA THR A 61 -11.06 3.39 -6.38
C THR A 61 -11.53 1.97 -6.06
N SER A 62 -12.07 1.28 -7.07
CA SER A 62 -12.47 -0.12 -6.93
C SER A 62 -11.79 -0.96 -8.00
N ILE A 63 -11.23 -2.08 -7.57
CA ILE A 63 -10.67 -3.11 -8.44
C ILE A 63 -11.68 -4.24 -8.55
N VAL A 64 -12.05 -4.62 -9.76
CA VAL A 64 -12.91 -5.77 -10.04
C VAL A 64 -12.04 -6.94 -10.42
N ILE A 65 -12.12 -8.02 -9.65
CA ILE A 65 -11.48 -9.30 -9.96
C ILE A 65 -12.53 -10.16 -10.63
N THR A 66 -12.25 -10.66 -11.82
CA THR A 66 -13.16 -11.49 -12.61
C THR A 66 -12.52 -12.86 -12.82
N TYR A 67 -13.26 -13.90 -12.53
CA TYR A 67 -12.91 -15.29 -12.83
C TYR A 67 -13.86 -15.79 -13.92
N SER A 68 -13.33 -15.98 -15.12
CA SER A 68 -14.08 -16.46 -16.29
C SER A 68 -13.79 -17.94 -16.52
N TYR A 69 -14.82 -18.73 -16.79
CA TYR A 69 -14.72 -20.16 -17.05
C TYR A 69 -15.72 -20.56 -18.15
N PRO A 70 -15.63 -21.75 -18.76
CA PRO A 70 -16.42 -22.09 -19.95
C PRO A 70 -17.95 -21.96 -19.77
N ASP A 71 -18.44 -22.17 -18.55
CA ASP A 71 -19.86 -22.17 -18.22
C ASP A 71 -20.35 -20.89 -17.53
N GLY A 72 -19.50 -19.85 -17.41
CA GLY A 72 -19.90 -18.58 -16.80
C GLY A 72 -18.75 -17.71 -16.30
N GLU A 73 -19.10 -16.70 -15.51
CA GLU A 73 -18.14 -15.80 -14.89
C GLU A 73 -18.58 -15.47 -13.46
N ALA A 74 -17.60 -15.24 -12.59
CA ALA A 74 -17.79 -14.72 -11.25
C ALA A 74 -16.92 -13.48 -11.09
N SER A 75 -17.45 -12.44 -10.46
CA SER A 75 -16.67 -11.23 -10.18
C SER A 75 -16.84 -10.77 -8.74
N CYS A 76 -15.82 -10.08 -8.23
CA CYS A 76 -15.87 -9.41 -6.95
C CYS A 76 -15.20 -8.05 -7.03
N ASP A 77 -15.74 -7.08 -6.30
CA ASP A 77 -15.17 -5.75 -6.18
C ASP A 77 -14.34 -5.61 -4.89
N VAL A 78 -13.21 -4.94 -5.01
CA VAL A 78 -12.35 -4.56 -3.90
C VAL A 78 -12.20 -3.05 -3.91
N THR A 79 -12.81 -2.40 -2.92
CA THR A 79 -12.63 -0.97 -2.71
C THR A 79 -11.29 -0.69 -2.04
N VAL A 80 -10.46 0.14 -2.68
CA VAL A 80 -9.16 0.61 -2.20
C VAL A 80 -9.26 2.09 -1.89
N THR A 81 -9.04 2.44 -0.63
CA THR A 81 -9.02 3.83 -0.15
C THR A 81 -7.60 4.19 0.24
N GLN A 82 -7.07 5.25 -0.35
CA GLN A 82 -5.74 5.76 -0.05
C GLN A 82 -5.85 7.08 0.72
N GLU A 83 -5.13 7.14 1.83
CA GLU A 83 -5.08 8.32 2.68
C GLU A 83 -4.57 9.57 1.94
N ALA A 84 -4.93 10.74 2.47
CA ALA A 84 -4.40 12.01 1.99
C ALA A 84 -2.88 12.07 2.16
N GLY A 85 -2.21 12.60 1.15
CA GLY A 85 -0.82 13.03 1.22
C GLY A 85 -0.60 14.01 2.37
N GLN A 86 0.51 13.84 3.08
CA GLN A 86 1.01 14.90 3.94
C GLN A 86 1.53 16.03 3.04
N THR A 87 0.81 17.13 2.97
CA THR A 87 1.35 18.41 2.47
C THR A 87 2.35 18.93 3.52
N GLN A 88 3.51 18.30 3.60
CA GLN A 88 4.53 18.69 4.55
C GLN A 88 5.02 20.10 4.15
N PRO A 89 4.86 21.14 4.99
CA PRO A 89 5.46 22.42 4.69
C PRO A 89 6.97 22.19 4.59
N SER A 90 7.55 22.60 3.46
CA SER A 90 8.99 22.60 3.19
C SER A 90 9.75 23.13 4.42
N GLY A 91 10.26 22.23 5.27
CA GLY A 91 11.00 22.58 6.48
C GLY A 91 10.74 21.74 7.75
N ALA A 92 9.70 20.90 7.80
CA ALA A 92 9.52 19.97 8.93
C ALA A 92 10.15 18.61 8.60
N PHE A 93 11.00 18.06 9.47
CA PHE A 93 11.44 16.68 9.39
C PHE A 93 10.37 15.79 10.06
N ALA A 94 9.84 14.82 9.34
CA ALA A 94 8.93 13.82 9.90
C ALA A 94 9.71 12.54 10.17
N LEU A 95 9.82 12.16 11.44
CA LEU A 95 10.40 10.89 11.86
C LEU A 95 9.27 9.86 11.90
N SER A 96 9.14 9.01 10.87
CA SER A 96 8.19 7.90 10.87
C SER A 96 8.90 6.61 11.32
N VAL A 97 8.61 6.19 12.55
CA VAL A 97 9.04 4.88 13.07
C VAL A 97 8.13 3.80 12.48
N SER A 98 8.58 3.15 11.42
CA SER A 98 7.93 1.94 10.91
C SER A 98 8.57 0.72 11.56
N GLY A 99 7.82 0.08 12.47
CA GLY A 99 8.18 -1.21 13.05
C GLY A 99 8.48 -1.18 14.56
N ILE A 100 7.45 -0.96 15.39
CA ILE A 100 7.51 -1.40 16.79
C ILE A 100 7.22 -2.91 16.81
N LYS A 101 8.21 -3.72 16.43
CA LYS A 101 8.25 -5.13 16.85
C LYS A 101 8.88 -5.14 18.25
N ALA A 102 8.31 -5.94 19.14
CA ALA A 102 8.73 -6.03 20.53
C ALA A 102 10.26 -6.16 20.68
N ALA A 103 10.80 -5.33 21.59
CA ALA A 103 12.17 -5.29 22.10
C ALA A 103 13.28 -4.75 21.18
N SER A 104 13.71 -3.52 21.51
CA SER A 104 14.96 -2.83 21.12
C SER A 104 15.08 -2.30 19.69
N ALA A 105 15.07 -0.97 19.56
CA ALA A 105 15.54 -0.26 18.38
C ALA A 105 16.78 0.57 18.78
N PHE A 106 17.93 0.22 18.22
CA PHE A 106 19.14 1.02 18.30
C PHE A 106 19.04 2.15 17.27
N CYS A 107 18.88 3.39 17.72
CA CYS A 107 18.93 4.57 16.87
C CYS A 107 20.40 5.00 16.69
N GLN A 108 20.99 4.73 15.53
CA GLN A 108 22.27 5.35 15.16
C GLN A 108 22.02 6.58 14.29
N VAL A 109 22.08 7.76 14.91
CA VAL A 109 22.03 9.06 14.24
C VAL A 109 23.41 9.36 13.64
N THR A 110 23.49 9.54 12.32
CA THR A 110 24.67 10.14 11.69
C THR A 110 24.27 11.52 11.16
N PRO A 111 24.71 12.63 11.79
CA PRO A 111 24.38 13.98 11.34
C PRO A 111 25.18 14.36 10.08
N GLU A 112 24.53 15.03 9.12
CA GLU A 112 25.14 15.54 7.87
C GLU A 112 25.56 17.03 7.97
N ASP A 113 25.52 17.64 9.15
CA ASP A 113 25.90 19.05 9.36
C ASP A 113 26.74 19.22 10.65
N ASN A 114 27.96 19.72 10.49
CA ASN A 114 29.00 19.85 11.52
C ASN A 114 28.81 21.08 12.44
N THR A 115 27.60 21.61 12.57
CA THR A 115 27.32 22.80 13.39
C THR A 115 26.17 22.64 14.38
N MET A 116 25.46 21.51 14.39
CA MET A 116 24.32 21.33 15.29
C MET A 116 24.70 20.55 16.55
N SER A 117 24.61 21.22 17.70
CA SER A 117 24.74 20.63 19.03
C SER A 117 23.61 19.64 19.29
N PHE A 118 23.92 18.35 19.39
CA PHE A 118 22.99 17.31 19.82
C PHE A 118 23.14 17.05 21.33
N ILE A 119 22.02 17.01 22.04
CA ILE A 119 21.95 16.47 23.42
C ILE A 119 21.54 15.00 23.28
N THR A 120 22.47 14.09 23.53
CA THR A 120 22.14 12.66 23.67
C THR A 120 21.56 12.43 25.06
N MET A 121 20.23 12.31 25.15
CA MET A 121 19.58 11.82 26.36
C MET A 121 19.54 10.29 26.31
N THR A 122 20.53 9.65 26.92
CA THR A 122 20.48 8.23 27.23
C THR A 122 19.56 8.05 28.43
N VAL A 123 18.40 7.42 28.25
CA VAL A 123 17.64 6.85 29.36
C VAL A 123 18.00 5.37 29.42
N GLU A 124 18.88 5.01 30.36
CA GLU A 124 18.99 3.63 30.82
C GLU A 124 17.87 3.36 31.84
N GLN A 125 17.36 2.13 31.80
CA GLN A 125 16.10 1.62 32.38
C GLN A 125 15.76 2.06 33.81
#